data_AF-A0A139CHZ5-F1
#
_entry.id   AF-A0A139CHZ5-F1
#
_cell.length_a   1.000
_cell.length_b   1.000
_cell.length_c   1.000
_cell.angle_alpha   90.00
_cell.angle_beta   90.00
_cell.angle_gamma   90.00
#
_symmetry.space_group_name_H-M   'P 1'
#
loop_
_entity.id
_entity.type
_entity.pdbx_description
1 polymer ?
#
loop_
_entity_poly.entity_id
_entity_poly.type
_entity_poly.pdbx_seq_one_letter_code
_entity_poly.pdbx_strand_id
1 'polypeptide(L)'
;DILNDKQIDLIIEVTGSKDVLKKVNDNKMEDVDVIAGHASFLLFNIIEDYKESQQNLLGTVTNHLTEVHDAIRDNSQDVKQSVIEIEKVTSDLNMLAINASIEAAHAGESGKGFSVVAGAVKDLAGKSSGLVSNIQEVNQNIINLNENITDAVNNLQKQSLELED
;
A
#
# COMPACT_ATOMS: atom_id res chain seq x y z
N ASP A 1 30.21 -41.74 18.16
CA ASP A 1 30.31 -41.73 16.69
C ASP A 1 29.26 -40.94 15.92
N ILE A 2 28.56 -39.96 16.52
CA ILE A 2 27.65 -39.06 15.75
C ILE A 2 28.44 -37.94 15.03
N LEU A 3 29.71 -37.73 15.40
CA LEU A 3 30.56 -36.67 14.87
C LEU A 3 31.33 -37.07 13.60
N ASN A 4 31.45 -38.36 13.26
CA ASN A 4 32.37 -38.80 12.21
C ASN A 4 31.81 -38.75 10.78
N ASP A 5 30.51 -38.49 10.59
CA ASP A 5 29.85 -38.59 9.27
C ASP A 5 29.23 -37.26 8.79
N LYS A 6 29.38 -36.18 9.58
CA LYS A 6 29.00 -34.82 9.19
C LYS A 6 30.22 -33.91 9.29
N GLN A 7 30.44 -33.12 8.25
CA GLN A 7 31.38 -32.01 8.30
C GLN A 7 30.81 -30.98 9.28
N ILE A 8 31.33 -30.96 10.50
CA ILE A 8 30.95 -30.02 11.54
C ILE A 8 32.01 -28.94 11.55
N ASP A 9 31.61 -27.70 11.26
CA ASP A 9 32.53 -26.56 11.27
C ASP A 9 32.47 -25.80 12.60
N LEU A 10 31.38 -25.97 13.38
CA LEU A 10 31.08 -25.16 14.56
C LEU A 10 30.38 -25.96 15.67
N ILE A 11 30.82 -25.79 16.92
CA ILE A 11 30.15 -26.26 18.13
C ILE A 11 29.78 -25.06 19.01
N ILE A 12 28.51 -24.98 19.41
CA ILE A 12 28.02 -23.98 20.37
C ILE A 12 27.86 -24.66 21.73
N GLU A 13 28.72 -24.30 22.66
CA GLU A 13 28.64 -24.72 24.06
C GLU A 13 27.69 -23.77 24.79
N VAL A 14 26.59 -24.27 25.35
CA VAL A 14 25.53 -23.44 25.96
C VAL A 14 25.43 -23.57 27.48
N THR A 15 26.22 -24.46 28.10
CA THR A 15 26.18 -24.72 29.54
C THR A 15 26.93 -23.66 30.35
N GLY A 16 27.87 -22.93 29.73
CA GLY A 16 28.71 -21.94 30.40
C GLY A 16 29.71 -22.56 31.39
N SER A 17 29.80 -23.90 31.44
CA SER A 17 30.73 -24.61 32.30
C SER A 17 32.12 -24.65 31.69
N LYS A 18 33.11 -24.16 32.44
CA LYS A 18 34.53 -24.24 32.05
C LYS A 18 34.99 -25.69 31.81
N ASP A 19 34.44 -26.65 32.56
CA ASP A 19 34.78 -28.07 32.42
C ASP A 19 34.18 -28.68 31.16
N VAL A 20 32.96 -28.27 30.78
CA VAL A 20 32.31 -28.70 29.53
C VAL A 20 33.04 -28.07 28.35
N LEU A 21 33.32 -26.76 28.39
CA LEU A 21 34.07 -26.06 27.35
C LEU A 21 35.45 -26.70 27.12
N LYS A 22 36.16 -27.03 28.21
CA LYS A 22 37.45 -27.73 28.13
C LYS A 22 37.30 -29.11 27.49
N LYS A 23 36.33 -29.92 27.93
CA LYS A 23 36.08 -31.25 27.33
C LYS A 23 35.70 -31.17 25.85
N VAL A 24 34.93 -30.17 25.45
CA VAL A 24 34.57 -29.93 24.05
C VAL A 24 35.81 -29.57 23.25
N ASN A 25 36.65 -28.64 23.74
CA ASN A 25 37.89 -28.27 23.08
C ASN A 25 38.92 -29.41 23.00
N ASP A 26 38.99 -30.27 24.02
CA ASP A 26 39.91 -31.40 24.04
C ASP A 26 39.47 -32.54 23.07
N ASN A 27 38.19 -32.60 22.69
CA ASN A 27 37.61 -33.67 21.86
C ASN A 27 37.08 -33.19 20.50
N LYS A 28 37.22 -31.90 20.15
CA LYS A 28 36.81 -31.37 18.85
C LYS A 28 37.72 -31.86 17.73
N MET A 29 37.22 -31.89 16.50
CA MET A 29 38.08 -32.04 15.32
C MET A 29 38.92 -30.76 15.11
N GLU A 30 40.06 -30.88 14.42
CA GLU A 30 41.04 -29.80 14.29
C GLU A 30 40.42 -28.53 13.68
N ASP A 31 39.54 -28.69 12.68
CA ASP A 31 38.87 -27.61 11.93
C ASP A 31 37.53 -27.13 12.52
N VAL A 32 37.14 -27.61 13.70
CA VAL A 32 35.87 -27.19 14.34
C VAL A 32 36.12 -26.00 15.26
N ASP A 33 35.38 -24.90 15.10
CA ASP A 33 35.38 -23.78 16.04
C ASP A 33 34.43 -24.03 17.22
N VAL A 34 34.74 -23.49 18.41
CA VAL A 34 33.90 -23.64 19.62
C VAL A 34 33.53 -22.27 20.19
N ILE A 35 32.22 -22.01 20.28
CA ILE A 35 31.66 -20.81 20.92
C ILE A 35 31.32 -21.14 22.38
N ALA A 36 31.88 -20.39 23.33
CA ALA A 36 31.67 -20.57 24.76
C ALA A 36 30.29 -20.07 25.24
N GLY A 37 29.72 -20.67 26.29
CA GLY A 37 28.37 -20.35 26.78
C GLY A 37 28.03 -18.88 27.00
N HIS A 38 28.99 -18.05 27.42
CA HIS A 38 28.74 -16.60 27.53
C HIS A 38 28.54 -15.93 26.16
N ALA A 39 29.35 -16.29 25.17
CA ALA A 39 29.19 -15.81 23.80
C ALA A 39 27.90 -16.37 23.16
N SER A 40 27.55 -17.62 23.44
CA SER A 40 26.28 -18.24 23.02
C SER A 40 25.06 -17.49 23.58
N PHE A 41 25.09 -17.08 24.85
CA PHE A 41 24.03 -16.30 25.48
C PHE A 41 23.90 -14.90 24.87
N LEU A 42 25.02 -14.22 24.61
CA LEU A 42 25.00 -12.92 23.93
C LEU A 42 24.42 -13.04 22.51
N LEU A 43 24.81 -14.08 21.75
CA LEU A 43 24.25 -14.36 20.43
C LEU A 43 22.74 -14.61 20.49
N PHE A 44 22.28 -15.37 21.47
CA PHE A 44 20.84 -15.63 21.67
C PHE A 44 20.08 -14.31 21.91
N ASN A 45 20.51 -13.48 22.85
CA ASN A 45 19.82 -12.21 23.12
C ASN A 45 19.84 -11.27 21.91
N ILE A 46 20.95 -11.20 21.17
CA ILE A 46 21.01 -10.39 19.94
C ILE A 46 19.99 -10.88 18.90
N ILE A 47 19.82 -12.19 18.75
CA ILE A 47 18.84 -12.78 17.83
C ILE A 47 17.41 -12.45 18.29
N GLU A 48 17.11 -12.59 19.58
CA GLU A 48 15.80 -12.25 20.14
C GLU A 48 15.49 -10.75 20.00
N ASP A 49 16.42 -9.87 20.38
CA ASP A 49 16.28 -8.42 20.22
C ASP A 49 16.09 -8.04 18.74
N TYR A 50 16.81 -8.72 17.83
CA TYR A 50 16.65 -8.53 16.39
C TYR A 50 15.28 -8.97 15.90
N LYS A 51 14.78 -10.14 16.34
CA LYS A 51 13.43 -10.63 16.01
C LYS A 51 12.35 -9.66 16.51
N GLU A 52 12.43 -9.23 17.77
CA GLU A 52 11.49 -8.27 18.34
C GLU A 52 11.52 -6.93 17.59
N SER A 53 12.72 -6.42 17.28
CA SER A 53 12.87 -5.19 16.51
C SER A 53 12.27 -5.29 15.10
N GLN A 54 12.44 -6.44 14.43
CA GLN A 54 11.84 -6.70 13.12
C GLN A 54 10.32 -6.78 13.18
N GLN A 55 9.75 -7.47 14.18
CA GLN A 55 8.31 -7.53 14.39
C GLN A 55 7.70 -6.14 14.65
N ASN A 56 8.33 -5.33 15.49
CA ASN A 56 7.90 -3.97 15.77
C ASN A 56 7.93 -3.08 14.50
N LEU A 57 9.00 -3.18 13.71
CA LEU A 57 9.11 -2.47 12.44
C LEU A 57 8.02 -2.91 11.46
N LEU A 58 7.81 -4.22 11.32
CA LEU A 58 6.82 -4.80 10.41
C LEU A 58 5.39 -4.39 10.79
N GLY A 59 5.07 -4.42 12.08
CA GLY A 59 3.78 -3.93 12.60
C GLY A 59 3.58 -2.44 12.31
N THR A 60 4.62 -1.63 12.52
CA THR A 60 4.56 -0.19 12.23
C THR A 60 4.32 0.09 10.75
N VAL A 61 5.06 -0.59 9.86
CA VAL A 61 4.91 -0.45 8.41
C VAL A 61 3.52 -0.91 7.95
N THR A 62 3.05 -2.05 8.46
CA THR A 62 1.73 -2.60 8.11
C THR A 62 0.59 -1.67 8.53
N ASN A 63 0.66 -1.12 9.75
CA ASN A 63 -0.32 -0.15 10.23
C ASN A 63 -0.33 1.10 9.36
N HIS A 64 0.84 1.66 9.04
CA HIS A 64 0.93 2.85 8.21
C HIS A 64 0.41 2.63 6.78
N LEU A 65 0.71 1.47 6.18
CA LEU A 65 0.16 1.11 4.87
C LEU A 65 -1.36 0.96 4.90
N THR A 66 -1.92 0.40 5.97
CA THR A 66 -3.37 0.27 6.15
C THR A 66 -4.02 1.65 6.29
N GLU A 67 -3.45 2.56 7.08
CA GLU A 67 -3.92 3.94 7.21
C GLU A 67 -3.90 4.69 5.86
N VAL A 68 -2.81 4.55 5.10
CA VAL A 68 -2.69 5.15 3.77
C VAL A 68 -3.71 4.54 2.80
N HIS A 69 -3.92 3.22 2.84
CA HIS A 69 -4.90 2.53 2.01
C HIS A 69 -6.33 3.05 2.27
N ASP A 70 -6.71 3.16 3.54
CA ASP A 70 -8.02 3.66 3.95
C ASP A 70 -8.18 5.14 3.55
N ALA A 71 -7.16 5.97 3.77
CA ALA A 71 -7.19 7.37 3.37
C ALA A 71 -7.34 7.55 1.84
N ILE A 72 -6.65 6.76 1.04
CA ILE A 72 -6.80 6.79 -0.43
C ILE A 72 -8.22 6.37 -0.83
N ARG A 73 -8.75 5.31 -0.21
CA ARG A 73 -10.10 4.81 -0.47
C ARG A 73 -11.16 5.87 -0.16
N ASP A 74 -11.06 6.50 1.00
CA ASP A 74 -12.03 7.50 1.45
C ASP A 74 -11.98 8.76 0.54
N ASN A 75 -10.78 9.26 0.23
CA ASN A 75 -10.61 10.36 -0.72
C ASN A 75 -11.15 10.02 -2.11
N SER A 76 -10.97 8.78 -2.58
CA SER A 76 -11.49 8.33 -3.88
C SER A 76 -13.03 8.30 -3.91
N GLN A 77 -13.67 8.04 -2.76
CA GLN A 77 -15.12 8.13 -2.63
C GLN A 77 -15.60 9.59 -2.67
N ASP A 78 -14.90 10.50 -2.00
CA ASP A 78 -15.22 11.94 -2.03
C ASP A 78 -15.08 12.53 -3.45
N VAL A 79 -14.04 12.12 -4.18
CA VAL A 79 -13.86 12.48 -5.59
C VAL A 79 -15.03 11.97 -6.43
N LYS A 80 -15.45 10.71 -6.21
CA LYS A 80 -16.60 10.13 -6.92
C LYS A 80 -17.89 10.89 -6.64
N GLN A 81 -18.13 11.30 -5.40
CA GLN A 81 -19.32 12.09 -5.03
C GLN A 81 -19.29 13.48 -5.69
N SER A 82 -18.14 14.17 -5.64
CA SER A 82 -17.95 15.47 -6.29
C SER A 82 -18.17 15.38 -7.81
N VAL A 83 -17.68 14.32 -8.43
CA VAL A 83 -17.90 14.02 -9.85
C VAL A 83 -19.39 13.91 -10.17
N ILE A 84 -20.16 13.14 -9.38
CA ILE A 84 -21.61 12.97 -9.59
C ILE A 84 -22.33 14.32 -9.53
N GLU A 85 -21.95 15.18 -8.60
CA GLU A 85 -22.52 16.53 -8.48
C GLU A 85 -22.18 17.41 -9.70
N ILE A 86 -20.95 17.34 -10.20
CA ILE A 86 -20.54 18.07 -11.41
C ILE A 86 -21.29 17.55 -12.65
N GLU A 87 -21.49 16.23 -12.78
CA GLU A 87 -22.30 15.66 -13.87
C GLU A 87 -23.73 16.19 -13.82
N LYS A 88 -24.34 16.23 -12.62
CA LYS A 88 -25.67 16.77 -12.43
C LYS A 88 -25.74 18.25 -12.85
N VAL A 89 -24.81 19.08 -12.38
CA VAL A 89 -24.75 20.51 -12.76
C VAL A 89 -24.56 20.66 -14.27
N THR A 90 -23.70 19.85 -14.87
CA THR A 90 -23.43 19.87 -16.31
C THR A 90 -24.67 19.47 -17.12
N SER A 91 -25.41 18.47 -16.68
CA SER A 91 -26.68 18.05 -17.27
C SER A 91 -27.75 19.15 -17.14
N ASP A 92 -27.87 19.77 -15.97
CA ASP A 92 -28.80 20.88 -15.71
C ASP A 92 -28.48 22.08 -16.63
N LEU A 93 -27.19 22.43 -16.79
CA LEU A 93 -26.74 23.46 -17.72
C LEU A 93 -27.04 23.13 -19.18
N ASN A 94 -26.83 21.88 -19.60
CA ASN A 94 -27.16 21.43 -20.96
C ASN A 94 -28.67 21.54 -21.22
N MET A 95 -29.51 21.16 -20.26
CA MET A 95 -30.97 21.31 -20.36
C MET A 95 -31.39 22.78 -20.44
N LEU A 96 -30.80 23.65 -19.61
CA LEU A 96 -31.04 25.10 -19.67
C LEU A 96 -30.64 25.68 -21.03
N ALA A 97 -29.51 25.26 -21.59
CA ALA A 97 -29.04 25.67 -22.90
C ALA A 97 -29.98 25.23 -24.03
N ILE A 98 -30.54 24.02 -23.94
CA ILE A 98 -31.55 23.53 -24.89
C ILE A 98 -32.82 24.38 -24.81
N ASN A 99 -33.33 24.64 -23.60
CA ASN A 99 -34.52 25.46 -23.41
C ASN A 99 -34.31 26.89 -23.94
N ALA A 100 -33.15 27.49 -23.65
CA ALA A 100 -32.79 28.82 -24.16
C ALA A 100 -32.67 28.83 -25.69
N SER A 101 -32.15 27.75 -26.30
CA SER A 101 -32.07 27.62 -27.76
C SER A 101 -33.46 27.56 -28.41
N ILE A 102 -34.40 26.85 -27.78
CA ILE A 102 -35.80 26.76 -28.24
C ILE A 102 -36.47 28.14 -28.16
N GLU A 103 -36.34 28.83 -27.03
CA GLU A 103 -36.94 30.15 -26.84
C GLU A 103 -36.34 31.20 -27.79
N ALA A 104 -35.03 31.13 -28.01
CA ALA A 104 -34.34 31.97 -29.00
C ALA A 104 -34.86 31.72 -30.42
N ALA A 105 -35.14 30.46 -30.79
CA ALA A 105 -35.75 30.14 -32.07
C ALA A 105 -37.20 30.68 -32.17
N HIS A 106 -37.96 30.60 -31.08
CA HIS A 106 -39.32 31.13 -31.02
C HIS A 106 -39.37 32.65 -31.22
N ALA A 107 -38.41 33.38 -30.64
CA ALA A 107 -38.28 34.83 -30.77
C ALA A 107 -37.80 35.31 -32.17
N GLY A 108 -37.44 34.39 -33.08
CA GLY A 108 -37.05 34.71 -34.46
C GLY A 108 -35.83 35.62 -34.55
N GLU A 109 -35.92 36.71 -35.31
CA GLU A 109 -34.85 37.71 -35.47
C GLU A 109 -34.36 38.26 -34.12
N SER A 110 -35.27 38.53 -33.20
CA SER A 110 -34.96 39.08 -31.87
C SER A 110 -34.21 38.10 -30.97
N GLY A 111 -34.27 36.80 -31.26
CA GLY A 111 -33.63 35.74 -30.48
C GLY A 111 -32.21 35.38 -30.93
N LYS A 112 -31.70 35.94 -32.03
CA LYS A 112 -30.38 35.57 -32.60
C LYS A 112 -29.23 35.66 -31.60
N GLY A 113 -29.18 36.71 -30.78
CA GLY A 113 -28.15 36.87 -29.75
C GLY A 113 -28.23 35.80 -28.66
N PHE A 114 -29.44 35.48 -28.21
CA PHE A 114 -29.68 34.41 -27.22
C PHE A 114 -29.33 33.03 -27.77
N SER A 115 -29.57 32.78 -29.06
CA SER A 115 -29.22 31.52 -29.72
C SER A 115 -27.70 31.26 -29.69
N VAL A 116 -26.88 32.29 -29.91
CA VAL A 116 -25.41 32.18 -29.84
C VAL A 116 -24.96 31.85 -28.41
N VAL A 117 -25.53 32.53 -27.40
CA VAL A 117 -25.20 32.26 -26.00
C VAL A 117 -25.61 30.84 -25.60
N ALA A 118 -26.80 30.40 -26.00
CA ALA A 118 -27.29 29.06 -25.71
C ALA A 118 -26.40 27.97 -26.33
N GLY A 119 -25.93 28.16 -27.56
CA GLY A 119 -24.94 27.27 -28.20
C GLY A 119 -23.63 27.21 -27.42
N ALA A 120 -23.09 28.35 -26.98
CA ALA A 120 -21.85 28.39 -26.21
C ALA A 120 -21.98 27.68 -24.84
N VAL A 121 -23.12 27.82 -24.15
CA VAL A 121 -23.39 27.10 -22.89
C VAL A 121 -23.48 25.60 -23.13
N LYS A 122 -24.14 25.17 -24.21
CA LYS A 122 -24.22 23.75 -24.60
C LYS A 122 -22.84 23.16 -24.87
N ASP A 123 -22.01 23.86 -25.63
CA ASP A 123 -20.64 23.43 -25.94
C ASP A 123 -19.78 23.36 -24.67
N LEU A 124 -19.94 24.30 -23.75
CA LEU A 124 -19.25 24.30 -22.46
C LEU A 124 -19.69 23.11 -21.60
N ALA A 125 -20.99 22.83 -21.53
CA ALA A 125 -21.51 21.66 -20.83
C ALA A 125 -20.94 20.36 -21.41
N GLY A 126 -20.92 20.22 -22.74
CA GLY A 126 -20.31 19.05 -23.39
C GLY A 126 -18.82 18.88 -23.05
N LYS A 127 -18.04 19.97 -23.03
CA LYS A 127 -16.64 19.94 -22.59
C LYS A 127 -16.49 19.53 -21.13
N SER A 128 -17.34 20.06 -20.24
CA SER A 128 -17.35 19.69 -18.82
C SER A 128 -17.62 18.20 -18.62
N SER A 129 -18.58 17.61 -19.36
CA SER A 129 -18.83 16.16 -19.30
C SER A 129 -17.59 15.33 -19.69
N GLY A 130 -16.85 15.76 -20.71
CA GLY A 130 -15.60 15.09 -21.11
C GLY A 130 -14.53 15.15 -20.01
N LEU A 131 -14.37 16.32 -19.37
CA LEU A 131 -13.43 16.46 -18.24
C LEU A 131 -13.82 15.57 -17.06
N VAL A 132 -15.11 15.47 -16.75
CA VAL A 132 -15.60 14.58 -15.69
C VAL A 132 -15.28 13.12 -15.98
N SER A 133 -15.48 12.67 -17.23
CA SER A 133 -15.13 11.30 -17.62
C SER A 133 -13.63 11.02 -17.42
N ASN A 134 -12.76 11.98 -17.70
CA ASN A 134 -11.32 11.83 -17.46
C ASN A 134 -10.99 11.75 -15.96
N ILE A 135 -11.67 12.55 -15.13
CA ILE A 135 -11.50 12.50 -13.66
C ILE A 135 -11.92 11.13 -13.13
N GLN A 136 -13.04 10.57 -13.61
CA GLN A 136 -13.49 9.22 -13.24
C GLN A 136 -12.45 8.16 -13.58
N GLU A 137 -11.87 8.21 -14.78
CA GLU A 137 -10.82 7.27 -15.20
C GLU A 137 -9.58 7.36 -14.31
N VAL A 138 -9.10 8.58 -14.05
CA VAL A 138 -7.95 8.79 -13.14
C VAL A 138 -8.26 8.28 -11.73
N ASN A 139 -9.45 8.56 -11.21
CA ASN A 139 -9.87 8.08 -9.89
C ASN A 139 -9.95 6.55 -9.84
N GLN A 140 -10.43 5.91 -10.90
CA GLN A 140 -10.45 4.45 -11.00
C GLN A 140 -9.03 3.87 -11.01
N ASN A 141 -8.09 4.51 -11.72
CA ASN A 141 -6.69 4.09 -11.70
C ASN A 141 -6.07 4.21 -10.30
N ILE A 142 -6.41 5.26 -9.54
CA ILE A 142 -5.98 5.42 -8.14
C ILE A 142 -6.53 4.27 -7.28
N ILE A 143 -7.81 3.92 -7.42
CA ILE A 143 -8.42 2.79 -6.71
C ILE A 143 -7.68 1.48 -7.02
N ASN A 144 -7.42 1.20 -8.30
CA ASN A 144 -6.71 -0.02 -8.71
C ASN A 144 -5.26 -0.04 -8.16
N LEU A 145 -4.57 1.12 -8.15
CA LEU A 145 -3.24 1.22 -7.53
C LEU A 145 -3.30 0.99 -6.01
N ASN A 146 -4.39 1.38 -5.37
CA ASN A 146 -4.60 1.16 -3.94
C ASN A 146 -4.78 -0.33 -3.60
N GLU A 147 -5.29 -1.16 -4.52
CA GLU A 147 -5.36 -2.61 -4.35
C GLU A 147 -3.97 -3.26 -4.25
N ASN A 148 -2.96 -2.72 -4.95
CA ASN A 148 -1.58 -3.20 -4.80
C ASN A 148 -1.04 -2.98 -3.37
N ILE A 149 -1.56 -1.99 -2.64
CA ILE A 149 -1.20 -1.77 -1.22
C ILE A 149 -1.77 -2.91 -0.36
N THR A 150 -2.97 -3.39 -0.67
CA THR A 150 -3.55 -4.56 0.00
C THR A 150 -2.67 -5.81 -0.20
N ASP A 151 -2.16 -6.03 -1.41
CA ASP A 151 -1.25 -7.14 -1.67
C ASP A 151 0.08 -6.99 -0.90
N ALA A 152 0.63 -5.77 -0.83
CA ALA A 152 1.82 -5.50 -0.03
C ALA A 152 1.59 -5.79 1.46
N VAL A 153 0.45 -5.35 2.02
CA VAL A 153 0.05 -5.62 3.40
C VAL A 153 -0.08 -7.13 3.65
N ASN A 154 -0.73 -7.87 2.76
CA ASN A 154 -0.88 -9.33 2.89
C ASN A 154 0.47 -10.06 2.89
N ASN A 155 1.40 -9.65 2.03
CA ASN A 155 2.75 -10.23 1.98
C ASN A 155 3.54 -9.93 3.26
N LEU A 156 3.45 -8.70 3.78
CA LEU A 156 4.10 -8.32 5.04
C LEU A 156 3.51 -9.09 6.24
N GLN A 157 2.19 -9.29 6.28
CA GLN A 157 1.55 -10.10 7.32
C GLN A 157 2.02 -11.56 7.27
N LYS A 158 2.17 -12.14 6.07
CA LYS A 158 2.71 -13.50 5.93
C LYS A 158 4.16 -13.58 6.46
N GLN A 159 4.99 -12.60 6.14
CA GLN A 159 6.37 -12.54 6.63
C GLN A 159 6.43 -12.41 8.16
N SER A 160 5.42 -11.77 8.78
CA SER A 160 5.31 -11.67 10.24
C SER A 160 5.10 -13.04 10.89
N LEU A 161 4.29 -13.91 10.28
CA LEU A 161 4.04 -15.27 10.79
C LEU A 161 5.30 -16.13 10.69
N GLU A 162 6.08 -15.99 9.61
CA GLU A 162 7.36 -16.70 9.46
C GLU A 162 8.43 -16.29 10.49
N LEU A 163 8.30 -15.11 11.12
CA LEU A 163 9.20 -14.67 12.19
C LEU A 163 8.80 -15.23 13.57
N GLU A 164 7.54 -15.64 13.74
CA GLU A 164 7.03 -16.27 14.96
C GLU A 164 7.40 -17.76 15.08
N ASP A 165 7.63 -18.43 13.95
CA ASP A 165 8.08 -19.84 13.85
C ASP A 165 9.61 -20.00 14.04
#